data_AF-A0A1G2TW87-F1
#
_entry.id   AF-A0A1G2TW87-F1
#
_cell.length_a   1.000
_cell.length_b   1.000
_cell.length_c   1.000
_cell.angle_alpha   90.00
_cell.angle_beta   90.00
_cell.angle_gamma   90.00
#
_symmetry.space_group_name_H-M   'P 1'
#
loop_
_entity.id
_entity.type
_entity.pdbx_description
1 polymer ?
#
loop_
_entity_poly.entity_id
_entity_poly.type
_entity_poly.pdbx_seq_one_letter_code
_entity_poly.pdbx_strand_id
1 'polypeptide(L)'
;MNEIIQKNTDFINIYNKSYRLAAAVFMISNVMDNSEELRTKIKNLSLNLVSMSVNLKDINFLDAKKLSLDLEKNSLELMSMLDIASVSGLVSKMNASILKEEFQSFVLELSKFSEKFENTKNSSVKSIFTVSPNTNTETNIGMSLEMINAGYDLKLGETYRNEQKNAIENGRENGAVNMGVNGNGHKRKDFRKNTVLEFIKGHKDVGIKDIIPNINGCSEKTIQRELLSLINEGKIKKMGERRWSRYSYINK
;
A
#
# COMPACT_ATOMS: atom_id res chain seq x y z
N MET A 1 15.56 1.49 14.94
CA MET A 1 14.33 1.64 14.13
C MET A 1 13.57 0.33 14.24
N ASN A 2 12.27 0.34 14.54
CA ASN A 2 11.56 -0.88 14.96
C ASN A 2 11.40 -1.90 13.82
N GLU A 3 11.65 -3.18 14.09
CA GLU A 3 11.56 -4.27 13.09
C GLU A 3 10.18 -4.35 12.40
N ILE A 4 9.11 -4.01 13.12
CA ILE A 4 7.74 -3.97 12.58
C ILE A 4 7.61 -2.93 11.45
N ILE A 5 8.26 -1.76 11.60
CA ILE A 5 8.29 -0.72 10.57
C ILE A 5 9.09 -1.22 9.37
N GLN A 6 10.24 -1.84 9.62
CA GLN A 6 11.14 -2.33 8.58
C GLN A 6 10.55 -3.49 7.75
N LYS A 7 9.84 -4.43 8.38
CA LYS A 7 9.07 -5.50 7.69
C LYS A 7 8.01 -4.92 6.76
N ASN A 8 7.31 -3.86 7.20
CA ASN A 8 6.28 -3.20 6.39
C ASN A 8 6.91 -2.50 5.17
N THR A 9 8.04 -1.82 5.35
CA THR A 9 8.82 -1.23 4.24
C THR A 9 9.32 -2.26 3.23
N ASP A 10 9.89 -3.37 3.70
CA ASP A 10 10.44 -4.42 2.83
C ASP A 10 9.35 -5.09 1.97
N PHE A 11 8.20 -5.42 2.57
CA PHE A 11 7.02 -5.90 1.84
C PHE A 11 6.54 -4.90 0.77
N ILE A 12 6.40 -3.62 1.13
CA ILE A 12 5.96 -2.56 0.23
C ILE A 12 6.91 -2.43 -0.98
N ASN A 13 8.22 -2.59 -0.78
CA ASN A 13 9.19 -2.54 -1.86
C ASN A 13 8.99 -3.67 -2.88
N ILE A 14 8.83 -4.91 -2.42
CA ILE A 14 8.59 -6.09 -3.28
C ILE A 14 7.27 -5.92 -4.05
N TYR A 15 6.20 -5.51 -3.38
CA TYR A 15 4.91 -5.22 -4.01
C TYR A 15 5.00 -4.11 -5.07
N ASN A 16 5.69 -3.01 -4.77
CA ASN A 16 5.87 -1.91 -5.73
C ASN A 16 6.70 -2.34 -6.95
N LYS A 17 7.72 -3.18 -6.76
CA LYS A 17 8.55 -3.68 -7.86
C LYS A 17 7.83 -4.73 -8.71
N SER A 18 7.07 -5.64 -8.11
CA SER A 18 6.22 -6.59 -8.85
C SER A 18 5.17 -5.86 -9.71
N TYR A 19 4.54 -4.80 -9.18
CA TYR A 19 3.61 -3.95 -9.93
C TYR A 19 4.28 -3.26 -11.11
N ARG A 20 5.47 -2.68 -10.93
CA ARG A 20 6.24 -2.02 -12.00
C ARG A 20 6.66 -3.02 -13.09
N LEU A 21 7.12 -4.21 -12.71
CA LEU A 21 7.43 -5.31 -13.63
C LEU A 21 6.20 -5.73 -14.43
N ALA A 22 5.06 -5.93 -13.77
CA ALA A 22 3.82 -6.29 -14.45
C ALA A 22 3.35 -5.19 -15.43
N ALA A 23 3.45 -3.92 -15.05
CA ALA A 23 3.14 -2.80 -15.95
C ALA A 23 4.05 -2.78 -17.19
N ALA A 24 5.36 -3.01 -17.01
CA ALA A 24 6.31 -3.11 -18.12
C ALA A 24 6.00 -4.33 -19.02
N VAL A 25 5.71 -5.49 -18.44
CA VAL A 25 5.27 -6.70 -19.15
C VAL A 25 4.02 -6.42 -19.99
N PHE A 26 3.00 -5.78 -19.41
CA PHE A 26 1.80 -5.41 -20.16
C PHE A 26 2.12 -4.45 -21.32
N MET A 27 3.02 -3.49 -21.12
CA MET A 27 3.44 -2.56 -22.18
C MET A 27 4.11 -3.28 -23.36
N ILE A 28 5.08 -4.17 -23.12
CA ILE A 28 5.74 -4.92 -24.20
C ILE A 28 4.84 -6.02 -24.80
N SER A 29 3.89 -6.55 -24.03
CA SER A 29 2.96 -7.56 -24.54
C SER A 29 2.02 -6.98 -25.61
N ASN A 30 1.83 -5.66 -25.65
CA ASN A 30 1.01 -4.99 -26.65
C ASN A 30 1.69 -4.85 -28.03
N VAL A 31 2.98 -5.18 -28.18
CA VAL A 31 3.63 -5.30 -29.49
C VAL A 31 3.67 -6.75 -30.01
N MET A 32 3.14 -7.70 -29.24
CA MET A 32 3.00 -9.10 -29.64
C MET A 32 1.71 -9.28 -30.46
N ASP A 33 1.69 -8.81 -31.69
CA ASP A 33 0.50 -8.87 -32.55
C ASP A 33 0.17 -10.29 -33.03
N ASN A 34 1.18 -11.15 -33.16
CA ASN A 34 1.07 -12.46 -33.83
C ASN A 34 0.99 -13.68 -32.89
N SER A 35 0.80 -13.51 -31.58
CA SER A 35 0.61 -14.65 -30.65
C SER A 35 -0.28 -14.29 -29.46
N GLU A 36 -1.55 -14.63 -29.54
CA GLU A 36 -2.53 -14.42 -28.48
C GLU A 36 -2.23 -15.28 -27.24
N GLU A 37 -1.77 -16.51 -27.44
CA GLU A 37 -1.53 -17.50 -26.40
C GLU A 37 -0.36 -17.08 -25.51
N LEU A 38 0.78 -16.73 -26.12
CA LEU A 38 1.97 -16.29 -25.39
C LEU A 38 1.70 -14.95 -24.70
N ARG A 39 1.06 -14.01 -25.40
CA ARG A 39 0.67 -12.70 -24.85
C ARG A 39 -0.25 -12.85 -23.64
N THR A 40 -1.26 -13.72 -23.72
CA THR A 40 -2.18 -14.02 -22.62
C THR A 40 -1.47 -14.71 -21.46
N LYS A 41 -0.61 -15.69 -21.73
CA LYS A 41 0.17 -16.38 -20.71
C LYS A 41 1.09 -15.42 -19.95
N ILE A 42 1.84 -14.59 -20.66
CA ILE A 42 2.74 -13.57 -20.09
C ILE A 42 1.95 -12.57 -19.23
N LYS A 43 0.81 -12.05 -19.71
CA LYS A 43 -0.09 -11.19 -18.92
C LYS A 43 -0.54 -11.88 -17.64
N ASN A 44 -1.05 -13.11 -17.73
CA ASN A 44 -1.53 -13.87 -16.57
C ASN A 44 -0.44 -14.15 -15.53
N LEU A 45 0.76 -14.54 -15.96
CA LEU A 45 1.91 -14.73 -15.07
C LEU A 45 2.26 -13.42 -14.34
N SER A 46 2.32 -12.29 -15.05
CA SER A 46 2.63 -11.00 -14.43
C SER A 46 1.56 -10.50 -13.44
N LEU A 47 0.27 -10.79 -13.68
CA LEU A 47 -0.79 -10.54 -12.71
C LEU A 47 -0.66 -11.45 -11.47
N ASN A 48 -0.28 -12.71 -11.67
CA ASN A 48 -0.03 -13.64 -10.57
C ASN A 48 1.13 -13.16 -9.69
N LEU A 49 2.22 -12.67 -10.29
CA LEU A 49 3.35 -12.07 -9.57
C LEU A 49 2.90 -10.95 -8.62
N VAL A 50 2.03 -10.05 -9.07
CA VAL A 50 1.48 -8.98 -8.23
C VAL A 50 0.60 -9.57 -7.12
N SER A 51 -0.31 -10.49 -7.44
CA SER A 51 -1.20 -11.14 -6.47
C SER A 51 -0.42 -11.87 -5.36
N MET A 52 0.59 -12.67 -5.75
CA MET A 52 1.50 -13.35 -4.84
C MET A 52 2.31 -12.36 -4.00
N SER A 53 2.76 -11.24 -4.58
CA SER A 53 3.49 -10.23 -3.82
C SER A 53 2.64 -9.54 -2.76
N VAL A 54 1.33 -9.36 -2.96
CA VAL A 54 0.41 -8.83 -1.92
C VAL A 54 0.28 -9.82 -0.76
N ASN A 55 0.32 -11.12 -1.04
CA ASN A 55 0.21 -12.16 -0.02
C ASN A 55 1.47 -12.26 0.88
N LEU A 56 2.56 -11.54 0.58
CA LEU A 56 3.69 -11.38 1.51
C LEU A 56 3.36 -10.48 2.73
N LYS A 57 2.18 -9.84 2.75
CA LYS A 57 1.74 -9.01 3.87
C LYS A 57 1.27 -9.87 5.04
N ASP A 58 1.71 -9.53 6.25
CA ASP A 58 1.22 -10.08 7.53
C ASP A 58 1.36 -11.62 7.70
N ILE A 59 2.15 -12.30 6.87
CA ILE A 59 2.39 -13.76 6.94
C ILE A 59 3.53 -14.15 7.89
N ASN A 60 3.52 -15.42 8.32
CA ASN A 60 4.60 -15.99 9.13
C ASN A 60 5.86 -16.27 8.27
N PHE A 61 6.99 -16.53 8.95
CA PHE A 61 8.30 -16.73 8.30
C PHE A 61 8.33 -17.91 7.32
N LEU A 62 7.78 -19.07 7.69
CA LEU A 62 7.86 -20.27 6.85
C LEU A 62 7.11 -20.07 5.53
N ASP A 63 5.92 -19.47 5.63
CA ASP A 63 5.10 -19.11 4.48
C ASP A 63 5.75 -17.97 3.67
N ALA A 64 6.43 -17.02 4.31
CA ALA A 64 7.17 -15.95 3.61
C ALA A 64 8.33 -16.49 2.77
N LYS A 65 9.12 -17.42 3.31
CA LYS A 65 10.19 -18.09 2.55
C LYS A 65 9.62 -18.89 1.38
N LYS A 66 8.55 -19.67 1.61
CA LYS A 66 7.88 -20.44 0.57
C LYS A 66 7.32 -19.54 -0.55
N LEU A 67 6.60 -18.49 -0.18
CA LEU A 67 6.01 -17.56 -1.13
C LEU A 67 7.07 -16.74 -1.90
N SER A 68 8.21 -16.43 -1.27
CA SER A 68 9.36 -15.82 -1.96
C SER A 68 9.96 -16.75 -3.03
N LEU A 69 10.11 -18.04 -2.72
CA LEU A 69 10.55 -19.05 -3.70
C LEU A 69 9.53 -19.25 -4.83
N ASP A 70 8.23 -19.15 -4.53
CA ASP A 70 7.19 -19.27 -5.56
C ASP A 70 7.14 -18.00 -6.45
N LEU A 71 7.38 -16.81 -5.90
CA LEU A 71 7.58 -15.55 -6.64
C LEU A 71 8.83 -15.61 -7.54
N GLU A 72 9.92 -16.20 -7.05
CA GLU A 72 11.14 -16.43 -7.83
C GLU A 72 10.86 -17.34 -9.04
N LYS A 73 10.21 -18.50 -8.84
CA LYS A 73 9.80 -19.39 -9.94
C LYS A 73 8.94 -18.68 -10.97
N ASN A 74 7.97 -17.87 -10.53
CA ASN A 74 7.10 -17.11 -11.43
C ASN A 74 7.88 -16.06 -12.24
N SER A 75 8.86 -15.40 -11.62
CA SER A 75 9.78 -14.46 -12.28
C SER A 75 10.65 -15.14 -13.34
N LEU A 76 11.19 -16.33 -13.02
CA LEU A 76 11.98 -17.14 -13.96
C LEU A 76 11.13 -17.67 -15.13
N GLU A 77 9.87 -18.04 -14.89
CA GLU A 77 8.96 -18.40 -15.99
C GLU A 77 8.68 -17.19 -16.88
N LEU A 78 8.42 -16.01 -16.32
CA LEU A 78 8.27 -14.76 -17.08
C LEU A 78 9.50 -14.48 -17.94
N MET A 79 10.71 -14.49 -17.36
CA MET A 79 11.96 -14.33 -18.11
C MET A 79 12.08 -15.33 -19.27
N SER A 80 11.72 -16.60 -19.04
CA SER A 80 11.74 -17.64 -20.08
C SER A 80 10.74 -17.36 -21.21
N MET A 81 9.54 -16.87 -20.88
CA MET A 81 8.55 -16.48 -21.90
C MET A 81 8.99 -15.24 -22.69
N LEU A 82 9.74 -14.31 -22.06
CA LEU A 82 10.33 -13.15 -22.73
C LEU A 82 11.47 -13.52 -23.67
N ASP A 83 12.33 -14.47 -23.27
CA ASP A 83 13.36 -15.04 -24.16
C ASP A 83 12.71 -15.69 -25.39
N ILE A 84 11.67 -16.51 -25.21
CA ILE A 84 10.90 -17.12 -26.31
C ILE A 84 10.30 -16.03 -27.21
N ALA A 85 9.61 -15.03 -26.65
CA ALA A 85 9.05 -13.92 -27.42
C ALA A 85 10.13 -13.17 -28.23
N SER A 86 11.34 -13.04 -27.69
CA SER A 86 12.44 -12.38 -28.39
C SER A 86 13.06 -13.23 -29.50
N VAL A 87 13.26 -14.53 -29.26
CA VAL A 87 13.74 -15.48 -30.28
C VAL A 87 12.74 -15.62 -31.42
N SER A 88 11.45 -15.60 -31.12
CA SER A 88 10.35 -15.61 -32.11
C SER A 88 10.14 -14.28 -32.82
N GLY A 89 10.91 -13.22 -32.52
CA GLY A 89 10.78 -11.90 -33.13
C GLY A 89 9.53 -11.10 -32.73
N LEU A 90 8.77 -11.58 -31.73
CA LEU A 90 7.55 -10.91 -31.21
C LEU A 90 7.90 -9.71 -30.31
N VAL A 91 9.11 -9.67 -29.75
CA VAL A 91 9.65 -8.55 -28.96
C VAL A 91 11.11 -8.31 -29.34
N SER A 92 11.53 -7.05 -29.39
CA SER A 92 12.94 -6.72 -29.68
C SER A 92 13.89 -7.26 -28.60
N LYS A 93 15.09 -7.69 -29.00
CA LYS A 93 16.13 -8.20 -28.07
C LYS A 93 16.45 -7.21 -26.96
N MET A 94 16.48 -5.92 -27.29
CA MET A 94 16.70 -4.84 -26.32
C MET A 94 15.62 -4.80 -25.24
N ASN A 95 14.33 -4.78 -25.64
CA ASN A 95 13.21 -4.71 -24.71
C ASN A 95 13.14 -5.96 -23.81
N ALA A 96 13.44 -7.14 -24.38
CA ALA A 96 13.50 -8.39 -23.62
C ALA A 96 14.66 -8.38 -22.59
N SER A 97 15.86 -7.92 -22.97
CA SER A 97 17.02 -7.83 -22.05
C SER A 97 16.74 -6.91 -20.87
N ILE A 98 16.20 -5.71 -21.12
CA ILE A 98 15.90 -4.71 -20.07
C ILE A 98 14.92 -5.29 -19.04
N LEU A 99 13.83 -5.94 -19.46
CA LEU A 99 12.92 -6.58 -18.51
C LEU A 99 13.58 -7.76 -17.80
N LYS A 100 14.41 -8.55 -18.49
CA LYS A 100 15.10 -9.71 -17.91
C LYS A 100 16.07 -9.29 -16.80
N GLU A 101 16.81 -8.21 -16.99
CA GLU A 101 17.70 -7.60 -15.99
C GLU A 101 16.92 -7.10 -14.77
N GLU A 102 15.76 -6.45 -14.97
CA GLU A 102 14.87 -6.02 -13.88
C GLU A 102 14.25 -7.22 -13.13
N PHE A 103 13.89 -8.31 -13.82
CA PHE A 103 13.44 -9.56 -13.18
C PHE A 103 14.55 -10.25 -12.39
N GLN A 104 15.79 -10.29 -12.89
CA GLN A 104 16.95 -10.79 -12.14
C GLN A 104 17.19 -9.95 -10.87
N SER A 105 17.13 -8.63 -11.02
CA SER A 105 17.22 -7.67 -9.90
C SER A 105 16.12 -7.88 -8.87
N PHE A 106 14.89 -8.23 -9.29
CA PHE A 106 13.78 -8.59 -8.40
C PHE A 106 13.99 -9.93 -7.68
N VAL A 107 14.47 -10.97 -8.38
CA VAL A 107 14.83 -12.26 -7.76
C VAL A 107 15.88 -12.07 -6.67
N LEU A 108 16.94 -11.28 -6.92
CA LEU A 108 17.96 -10.97 -5.91
C LEU A 108 17.40 -10.21 -4.69
N GLU A 109 16.34 -9.42 -4.86
CA GLU A 109 15.64 -8.77 -3.74
C GLU A 109 14.78 -9.77 -2.95
N LEU A 110 14.12 -10.72 -3.61
CA LEU A 110 13.37 -11.81 -2.95
C LEU A 110 14.29 -12.71 -2.10
N SER A 111 15.47 -13.08 -2.61
CA SER A 111 16.45 -13.87 -1.86
C SER A 111 16.88 -13.14 -0.58
N LYS A 112 17.29 -11.87 -0.71
CA LYS A 112 17.67 -11.00 0.42
C LYS A 112 16.53 -10.82 1.43
N PHE A 113 15.29 -10.69 0.95
CA PHE A 113 14.11 -10.62 1.80
C PHE A 113 13.94 -11.90 2.62
N SER A 114 14.02 -13.07 1.98
CA SER A 114 13.96 -14.36 2.68
C SER A 114 15.09 -14.54 3.70
N GLU A 115 16.33 -14.16 3.36
CA GLU A 115 17.51 -14.26 4.23
C GLU A 115 17.42 -13.41 5.51
N LYS A 116 16.78 -12.23 5.44
CA LYS A 116 16.58 -11.37 6.63
C LYS A 116 15.88 -12.11 7.77
N PHE A 117 14.91 -12.97 7.45
CA PHE A 117 14.19 -13.74 8.46
C PHE A 117 14.99 -14.93 9.03
N GLU A 118 15.94 -15.49 8.27
CA GLU A 118 16.85 -16.52 8.80
C GLU A 118 17.82 -15.94 9.83
N ASN A 119 18.32 -14.73 9.57
CA ASN A 119 19.19 -14.02 10.50
C ASN A 119 18.50 -13.69 11.84
N THR A 120 17.19 -13.38 11.83
CA THR A 120 16.41 -13.22 13.08
C THR A 120 16.42 -14.50 13.92
N LYS A 121 16.33 -15.68 13.28
CA LYS A 121 16.35 -16.98 13.97
C LYS A 121 17.71 -17.29 14.60
N ASN A 122 18.80 -16.96 13.91
CA ASN A 122 20.17 -17.18 14.39
C ASN A 122 20.62 -16.17 15.45
N SER A 123 20.03 -14.96 15.47
CA SER A 123 20.28 -13.96 16.51
C SER A 123 19.77 -14.41 17.89
N SER A 124 18.61 -15.07 17.95
CA SER A 124 17.87 -15.39 19.19
C SER A 124 18.61 -16.28 20.20
N VAL A 125 19.56 -17.11 19.74
CA VAL A 125 20.38 -17.96 20.64
C VAL A 125 21.77 -17.36 20.84
N LYS A 126 22.35 -16.74 19.81
CA LYS A 126 23.69 -16.16 19.89
C LYS A 126 23.75 -14.96 20.85
N SER A 127 22.67 -14.18 20.94
CA SER A 127 22.52 -13.07 21.89
C SER A 127 22.56 -13.50 23.35
N ILE A 128 22.07 -14.72 23.67
CA ILE A 128 22.06 -15.28 25.03
C ILE A 128 23.48 -15.59 25.53
N PHE A 129 24.37 -15.98 24.62
CA PHE A 129 25.76 -16.34 24.95
C PHE A 129 26.77 -15.20 24.76
N THR A 130 26.36 -14.05 24.20
CA THR A 130 27.20 -12.85 24.08
C THR A 130 27.05 -11.89 25.26
N VAL A 131 27.18 -12.41 26.48
CA VAL A 131 27.54 -11.56 27.63
C VAL A 131 29.02 -11.25 27.47
N SER A 132 29.34 -10.05 26.97
CA SER A 132 30.73 -9.58 26.96
C SER A 132 31.20 -9.41 28.41
N PRO A 133 32.31 -10.04 28.84
CA PRO A 133 32.81 -9.85 30.18
C PRO A 133 33.27 -8.39 30.37
N ASN A 134 32.94 -7.81 31.53
CA ASN A 134 33.17 -6.40 31.85
C ASN A 134 34.61 -5.94 31.61
N THR A 135 34.77 -4.76 31.02
CA THR A 135 35.78 -3.79 31.47
C THR A 135 35.07 -2.60 32.08
N ASN A 136 35.32 -2.35 33.36
CA ASN A 136 34.57 -1.40 34.17
C ASN A 136 34.92 0.05 33.82
N THR A 137 33.91 0.92 33.68
CA THR A 137 33.99 2.33 34.12
C THR A 137 32.61 2.80 34.61
N GLU A 138 32.48 2.79 35.93
CA GLU A 138 31.73 3.74 36.77
C GLU A 138 30.27 4.09 36.44
N THR A 139 29.41 3.57 37.32
CA THR A 139 28.10 4.15 37.65
C THR A 139 28.18 5.62 38.00
N ASN A 140 27.34 6.44 37.37
CA ASN A 140 26.83 7.66 37.98
C ASN A 140 25.31 7.77 37.76
N ILE A 141 24.55 7.29 38.75
CA ILE A 141 23.12 7.59 38.87
C ILE A 141 23.02 8.99 39.50
N GLY A 142 23.18 10.01 38.66
CA GLY A 142 23.07 11.41 39.04
C GLY A 142 21.71 11.98 38.65
N MET A 143 20.80 12.09 39.61
CA MET A 143 19.48 12.68 39.40
C MET A 143 19.60 14.21 39.42
N SER A 144 19.37 14.88 38.30
CA SER A 144 19.08 16.32 38.27
C SER A 144 18.00 16.63 37.23
N LEU A 145 16.86 17.11 37.72
CA LEU A 145 15.85 17.78 36.91
C LEU A 145 16.31 19.22 36.73
N GLU A 146 16.47 19.69 35.49
CA GLU A 146 16.11 21.07 35.13
C GLU A 146 15.83 21.20 33.63
N MET A 147 15.04 22.20 33.28
CA MET A 147 14.31 22.31 32.01
C MET A 147 15.18 22.79 30.84
N ILE A 148 14.77 22.45 29.60
CA ILE A 148 14.46 23.44 28.55
C ILE A 148 13.56 22.81 27.45
N ASN A 149 12.64 23.62 26.92
CA ASN A 149 11.59 23.24 25.97
C ASN A 149 12.09 22.97 24.54
N ALA A 150 11.50 21.95 23.88
CA ALA A 150 10.90 22.06 22.54
C ALA A 150 9.94 20.87 22.30
N GLY A 151 8.94 21.03 21.42
CA GLY A 151 7.91 20.01 21.15
C GLY A 151 8.44 18.69 20.56
N TYR A 152 7.64 17.63 20.38
CA TYR A 152 6.19 17.63 20.08
C TYR A 152 5.48 16.43 20.73
N ASP A 153 4.23 16.63 21.18
CA ASP A 153 3.43 15.64 21.93
C ASP A 153 2.47 14.85 21.01
N LEU A 154 2.42 13.52 21.16
CA LEU A 154 1.39 12.65 20.59
C LEU A 154 1.08 11.52 21.58
N LYS A 155 0.18 11.80 22.52
CA LYS A 155 -0.48 10.81 23.38
C LYS A 155 -1.75 10.25 22.74
N LEU A 156 -1.86 8.94 22.69
CA LEU A 156 -3.06 8.16 23.08
C LEU A 156 -2.62 6.67 23.16
N GLY A 157 -2.96 5.88 24.17
CA GLY A 157 -3.86 6.10 25.30
C GLY A 157 -5.01 5.10 25.28
N GLU A 158 -4.74 3.82 25.60
CA GLU A 158 -5.80 2.86 25.87
C GLU A 158 -6.34 3.06 27.31
N THR A 159 -7.67 3.09 27.48
CA THR A 159 -8.45 2.01 28.15
C THR A 159 -9.83 2.48 28.68
N TYR A 160 -10.80 1.55 28.67
CA TYR A 160 -12.09 1.53 29.42
C TYR A 160 -13.17 2.60 29.05
N ARG A 161 -14.50 2.35 29.17
CA ARG A 161 -15.27 1.16 29.61
C ARG A 161 -16.70 1.11 28.98
N ASN A 162 -17.37 -0.02 29.20
CA ASN A 162 -18.70 -0.43 28.72
C ASN A 162 -19.95 0.38 29.18
N GLU A 163 -21.05 0.11 28.44
CA GLU A 163 -22.44 -0.09 28.89
C GLU A 163 -23.31 1.09 29.39
N GLN A 164 -24.44 1.32 28.69
CA GLN A 164 -25.78 1.21 29.30
C GLN A 164 -26.88 0.90 28.26
N LYS A 165 -28.04 0.42 28.73
CA LYS A 165 -29.14 -0.22 27.97
C LYS A 165 -30.42 0.63 27.90
N ASN A 166 -31.37 0.16 27.08
CA ASN A 166 -32.82 0.44 27.04
C ASN A 166 -33.22 1.71 26.23
N ALA A 167 -34.39 1.76 25.56
CA ALA A 167 -35.61 0.96 25.71
C ALA A 167 -36.25 0.46 24.39
N ILE A 168 -37.39 -0.23 24.53
CA ILE A 168 -38.07 -1.10 23.55
C ILE A 168 -39.32 -0.43 22.91
N GLU A 169 -39.71 -0.95 21.73
CA GLU A 169 -40.96 -0.78 20.96
C GLU A 169 -41.16 0.55 20.18
N ASN A 170 -41.96 0.63 19.09
CA ASN A 170 -42.87 -0.36 18.49
C ASN A 170 -42.94 -0.26 16.93
N GLY A 171 -43.57 -1.24 16.25
CA GLY A 171 -44.05 -1.08 14.85
C GLY A 171 -43.83 -2.27 13.89
N ARG A 172 -44.92 -2.92 13.45
CA ARG A 172 -44.94 -3.94 12.37
C ARG A 172 -44.94 -3.30 10.98
N GLU A 173 -44.32 -3.92 9.97
CA GLU A 173 -45.04 -4.56 8.84
C GLU A 173 -44.12 -5.22 7.78
N ASN A 174 -44.73 -5.91 6.82
CA ASN A 174 -44.14 -6.92 5.94
C ASN A 174 -43.37 -6.35 4.74
N GLY A 175 -42.37 -7.11 4.24
CA GLY A 175 -41.69 -6.76 2.99
C GLY A 175 -40.51 -7.65 2.63
N ALA A 176 -40.76 -8.92 2.26
CA ALA A 176 -39.71 -9.79 1.73
C ALA A 176 -39.32 -9.36 0.30
N VAL A 177 -38.20 -8.64 0.16
CA VAL A 177 -37.62 -8.29 -1.15
C VAL A 177 -36.15 -8.71 -1.19
N ASN A 178 -35.84 -9.66 -2.09
CA ASN A 178 -34.48 -10.00 -2.44
C ASN A 178 -33.80 -8.80 -3.11
N MET A 179 -32.72 -8.27 -2.52
CA MET A 179 -31.78 -7.40 -3.23
C MET A 179 -30.34 -7.87 -3.02
N GLY A 180 -29.63 -8.04 -4.13
CA GLY A 180 -28.27 -8.58 -4.16
C GLY A 180 -27.26 -7.69 -3.42
N VAL A 181 -26.33 -8.35 -2.72
CA VAL A 181 -25.32 -7.69 -1.89
C VAL A 181 -24.31 -6.91 -2.74
N ASN A 182 -24.56 -5.62 -2.95
CA ASN A 182 -23.63 -4.71 -3.64
C ASN A 182 -22.96 -3.71 -2.66
N GLY A 183 -22.58 -4.22 -1.48
CA GLY A 183 -22.27 -3.41 -0.29
C GLY A 183 -20.93 -2.65 -0.26
N ASN A 184 -20.05 -2.82 -1.26
CA ASN A 184 -18.71 -2.22 -1.26
C ASN A 184 -18.57 -0.94 -2.12
N GLY A 185 -19.56 -0.59 -2.94
CA GLY A 185 -19.53 0.64 -3.75
C GLY A 185 -19.66 1.91 -2.90
N HIS A 186 -20.62 1.93 -1.98
CA HIS A 186 -20.94 3.10 -1.15
C HIS A 186 -19.84 3.39 -0.12
N LYS A 187 -19.38 2.39 0.63
CA LYS A 187 -18.30 2.55 1.63
C LYS A 187 -17.03 3.19 1.06
N ARG A 188 -16.66 2.85 -0.18
CA ARG A 188 -15.50 3.46 -0.89
C ARG A 188 -15.77 4.89 -1.36
N LYS A 189 -17.02 5.29 -1.60
CA LYS A 189 -17.38 6.67 -1.93
C LYS A 189 -17.32 7.56 -0.70
N ASP A 190 -17.89 7.09 0.41
CA ASP A 190 -17.98 7.87 1.65
C ASP A 190 -16.61 8.08 2.29
N PHE A 191 -15.72 7.08 2.26
CA PHE A 191 -14.33 7.24 2.69
C PHE A 191 -13.61 8.36 1.93
N ARG A 192 -13.68 8.35 0.58
CA ARG A 192 -13.04 9.39 -0.26
C ARG A 192 -13.61 10.78 0.01
N LYS A 193 -14.93 10.92 0.12
CA LYS A 193 -15.59 12.18 0.49
C LYS A 193 -15.08 12.71 1.82
N ASN A 194 -14.95 11.84 2.81
CA ASN A 194 -14.46 12.21 4.14
C ASN A 194 -13.00 12.66 4.08
N THR A 195 -12.12 11.98 3.32
CA THR A 195 -10.73 12.44 3.10
C THR A 195 -10.66 13.81 2.41
N VAL A 196 -11.48 14.05 1.37
CA VAL A 196 -11.58 15.39 0.73
C VAL A 196 -12.00 16.45 1.76
N LEU A 197 -13.00 16.15 2.59
CA LEU A 197 -13.54 17.07 3.58
C LEU A 197 -12.55 17.35 4.71
N GLU A 198 -11.84 16.33 5.19
CA GLU A 198 -10.80 16.45 6.22
C GLU A 198 -9.63 17.32 5.75
N PHE A 199 -9.18 17.13 4.51
CA PHE A 199 -8.16 17.96 3.88
C PHE A 199 -8.60 19.43 3.77
N ILE A 200 -9.86 19.69 3.37
CA ILE A 200 -10.41 21.06 3.29
C ILE A 200 -10.65 21.67 4.69
N LYS A 201 -10.87 20.86 5.73
CA LYS A 201 -10.93 21.36 7.13
C LYS A 201 -9.56 21.80 7.65
N GLY A 202 -8.49 21.10 7.27
CA GLY A 202 -7.12 21.43 7.68
C GLY A 202 -6.53 22.69 7.01
N HIS A 203 -7.15 23.19 5.94
CA HIS A 203 -6.57 24.25 5.09
C HIS A 203 -7.61 25.31 4.72
N LYS A 204 -7.28 26.59 4.94
CA LYS A 204 -8.25 27.69 4.78
C LYS A 204 -8.76 27.86 3.35
N ASP A 205 -7.90 27.70 2.33
CA ASP A 205 -8.25 27.88 0.92
C ASP A 205 -7.43 26.95 0.00
N VAL A 206 -8.00 25.85 -0.47
CA VAL A 206 -7.31 24.87 -1.34
C VAL A 206 -7.83 24.89 -2.78
N GLY A 207 -6.93 24.79 -3.75
CA GLY A 207 -7.26 24.55 -5.15
C GLY A 207 -7.36 23.06 -5.48
N ILE A 208 -7.98 22.73 -6.61
CA ILE A 208 -8.10 21.33 -7.08
C ILE A 208 -6.71 20.65 -7.18
N LYS A 209 -5.68 21.41 -7.61
CA LYS A 209 -4.29 20.94 -7.70
C LYS A 209 -3.66 20.56 -6.37
N ASP A 210 -4.09 21.17 -5.27
CA ASP A 210 -3.54 20.90 -3.93
C ASP A 210 -4.21 19.65 -3.32
N ILE A 211 -5.44 19.36 -3.73
CA ILE A 211 -6.22 18.19 -3.30
C ILE A 211 -5.77 16.91 -4.02
N ILE A 212 -5.44 16.97 -5.32
CA ILE A 212 -5.01 15.81 -6.13
C ILE A 212 -3.87 15.00 -5.49
N PRO A 213 -2.70 15.58 -5.12
CA PRO A 213 -1.57 14.80 -4.59
C PRO A 213 -1.84 14.19 -3.20
N ASN A 214 -2.84 14.72 -2.47
CA ASN A 214 -3.19 14.25 -1.13
C ASN A 214 -4.27 13.14 -1.15
N ILE A 215 -4.76 12.73 -2.34
CA ILE A 215 -5.81 11.71 -2.47
C ILE A 215 -5.39 10.61 -3.46
N ASN A 216 -4.86 9.52 -2.91
CA ASN A 216 -4.38 8.38 -3.69
C ASN A 216 -5.50 7.69 -4.49
N GLY A 217 -5.21 7.37 -5.76
CA GLY A 217 -6.10 6.57 -6.61
C GLY A 217 -7.34 7.27 -7.17
N CYS A 218 -7.40 8.61 -7.13
CA CYS A 218 -8.50 9.39 -7.71
C CYS A 218 -8.05 10.28 -8.88
N SER A 219 -8.82 10.27 -9.97
CA SER A 219 -8.64 11.23 -11.06
C SER A 219 -9.22 12.60 -10.72
N GLU A 220 -8.73 13.68 -11.36
CA GLU A 220 -9.25 15.04 -11.19
C GLU A 220 -10.79 15.10 -11.39
N LYS A 221 -11.32 14.44 -12.43
CA LYS A 221 -12.77 14.32 -12.68
C LYS A 221 -13.55 13.62 -11.57
N THR A 222 -12.89 12.83 -10.71
CA THR A 222 -13.52 12.19 -9.55
C THR A 222 -13.53 13.14 -8.37
N ILE A 223 -12.41 13.81 -8.09
CA ILE A 223 -12.34 14.85 -7.06
C ILE A 223 -13.33 15.99 -7.37
N GLN A 224 -13.43 16.44 -8.63
CA GLN A 224 -14.42 17.42 -9.07
C GLN A 224 -15.87 17.00 -8.75
N ARG A 225 -16.22 15.72 -8.90
CA ARG A 225 -17.56 15.20 -8.56
C ARG A 225 -17.82 15.16 -7.06
N GLU A 226 -16.84 14.76 -6.25
CA GLU A 226 -17.02 14.75 -4.79
C GLU A 226 -17.03 16.19 -4.22
N LEU A 227 -16.26 17.12 -4.78
CA LEU A 227 -16.33 18.55 -4.45
C LEU A 227 -17.72 19.14 -4.76
N LEU A 228 -18.32 18.80 -5.90
CA LEU A 228 -19.71 19.19 -6.21
C LEU A 228 -20.70 18.59 -5.21
N SER A 229 -20.51 17.34 -4.78
CA SER A 229 -21.34 16.73 -3.74
C SER A 229 -21.20 17.46 -2.41
N LEU A 230 -19.98 17.83 -1.99
CA LEU A 230 -19.73 18.54 -0.73
C LEU A 230 -20.27 19.99 -0.73
N ILE A 231 -20.33 20.65 -1.90
CA ILE A 231 -21.03 21.93 -2.08
C ILE A 231 -22.53 21.75 -1.91
N ASN A 232 -23.13 20.74 -2.57
CA ASN A 232 -24.55 20.45 -2.46
C ASN A 232 -24.95 20.03 -1.02
N GLU A 233 -24.06 19.35 -0.31
CA GLU A 233 -24.19 19.02 1.12
C GLU A 233 -23.94 20.22 2.05
N GLY A 234 -23.61 21.41 1.53
CA GLY A 234 -23.42 22.65 2.29
C GLY A 234 -22.15 22.68 3.16
N LYS A 235 -21.21 21.75 2.98
CA LYS A 235 -20.03 21.58 3.84
C LYS A 235 -18.83 22.43 3.41
N ILE A 236 -18.74 22.78 2.13
CA ILE A 236 -17.64 23.58 1.59
C ILE A 236 -18.17 24.69 0.67
N LYS A 237 -17.49 25.83 0.67
CA LYS A 237 -17.75 26.95 -0.25
C LYS A 237 -16.78 26.89 -1.43
N LYS A 238 -17.28 27.22 -2.61
CA LYS A 238 -16.47 27.45 -3.81
C LYS A 238 -16.28 28.94 -4.03
N MET A 239 -15.05 29.39 -4.28
CA MET A 239 -14.72 30.77 -4.63
C MET A 239 -13.87 30.80 -5.89
N GLY A 240 -14.22 31.63 -6.87
CA GLY A 240 -13.51 31.74 -8.15
C GLY A 240 -13.96 30.76 -9.24
N GLU A 241 -13.51 31.01 -10.47
CA GLU A 241 -14.09 30.42 -11.68
C GLU A 241 -13.28 29.26 -12.27
N ARG A 242 -13.98 28.33 -12.94
CA ARG A 242 -13.45 27.19 -13.71
C ARG A 242 -12.29 26.45 -13.01
N ARG A 243 -11.04 26.70 -13.42
CA ARG A 243 -9.83 25.99 -12.94
C ARG A 243 -9.09 26.70 -11.80
N TRP A 244 -9.45 27.94 -11.49
CA TRP A 244 -8.92 28.72 -10.37
C TRP A 244 -9.87 28.75 -9.18
N SER A 245 -10.86 27.86 -9.17
CA SER A 245 -11.76 27.66 -8.04
C SER A 245 -10.97 27.19 -6.82
N ARG A 246 -11.05 27.99 -5.75
CA ARG A 246 -10.61 27.65 -4.39
C ARG A 246 -11.79 27.13 -3.59
N TYR A 247 -11.51 26.24 -2.66
CA TYR A 247 -12.48 25.58 -1.80
C TYR A 247 -12.10 25.80 -0.34
N SER A 248 -13.07 26.20 0.47
CA SER A 248 -12.90 26.48 1.89
C SER A 248 -14.02 25.82 2.70
N TYR A 249 -13.72 25.39 3.92
CA TYR A 249 -14.71 24.75 4.79
C TYR A 249 -15.72 25.78 5.31
N ILE A 250 -17.02 25.45 5.25
CA ILE A 250 -18.06 26.28 5.88
C ILE A 250 -18.23 25.79 7.32
N ASN A 251 -17.72 26.58 8.27
CA ASN A 251 -18.13 26.44 9.66
C ASN A 251 -19.50 27.10 9.82
N LYS A 252 -20.48 26.35 10.32
CA LYS A 252 -21.87 26.79 10.51
C LYS A 252 -22.26 26.68 11.98
#